data_AF-A0A1E3Q1N9-F1
#
_entry.id   AF-A0A1E3Q1N9-F1
#
_cell.length_a   1.000
_cell.length_b   1.000
_cell.length_c   1.000
_cell.angle_alpha   90.00
_cell.angle_beta   90.00
_cell.angle_gamma   90.00
#
_symmetry.space_group_name_H-M   'P 1'
#
loop_
_entity.id
_entity.type
_entity.pdbx_description
1 polymer ?
#
loop_
_entity_poly.entity_id
_entity_poly.type
_entity_poly.pdbx_seq_one_letter_code
_entity_poly.pdbx_strand_id
1 'polypeptide(L)'
;MVNIKTVRISNSSLKGKPSGMVALFVGGTSGIGKGTLIQFAKYANAPKVYIVGRSKASATPLLNELKSLNPEGTFIFIETEISLIRNADEVCEGIKAKEQKLDLAFLSPGFLSGAGRQETSEGIDTFCALSYYIRLRIIYNLLPLLSASPSPRVVAIFAGGKERAIDIEDLEMRNDYSLAKAVDICTTQTTLAFEELAKSYPMVAFCHVHPGFVTTGIIVRFTETVKGMWKLLAMLARWTAIPMLHVFGRSIMTAGEYGVFVATSAKYQPAEPKQDVGVAVSKGVDVAKSTVVSDGKRNGVYRLDKYGESVNNECDRILAGYRADQVGKKVWEETLSVWEKALKKGES
;
A
#
# COMPACT_ATOMS: atom_id res chain seq x y z
N MET A 1 -20.14 -8.18 -1.23
CA MET A 1 -18.87 -8.66 -1.81
C MET A 1 -18.87 -8.37 -3.29
N VAL A 2 -18.04 -7.43 -3.73
CA VAL A 2 -17.87 -7.11 -5.15
C VAL A 2 -17.31 -8.32 -5.89
N ASN A 3 -18.04 -8.85 -6.86
CA ASN A 3 -17.61 -9.97 -7.68
C ASN A 3 -16.55 -9.53 -8.71
N ILE A 4 -15.62 -10.42 -9.06
CA ILE A 4 -14.58 -10.19 -10.07
C ILE A 4 -15.13 -9.75 -11.44
N LYS A 5 -16.33 -10.19 -11.84
CA LYS A 5 -16.97 -9.73 -13.08
C LYS A 5 -17.25 -8.22 -13.02
N THR A 6 -17.83 -7.75 -11.92
CA THR A 6 -18.12 -6.33 -11.69
C THR A 6 -16.83 -5.50 -11.63
N VAL A 7 -15.80 -6.02 -10.96
CA VAL A 7 -14.46 -5.42 -10.93
C VAL A 7 -13.91 -5.21 -12.35
N ARG A 8 -13.96 -6.22 -13.21
CA ARG A 8 -13.45 -6.14 -14.59
C ARG A 8 -14.23 -5.16 -15.46
N ILE A 9 -15.55 -5.07 -15.26
CA ILE A 9 -16.40 -4.09 -15.96
C ILE A 9 -15.99 -2.67 -15.55
N SER A 10 -15.81 -2.43 -14.24
CA SER A 10 -15.29 -1.16 -13.73
C SER A 10 -13.92 -0.86 -14.33
N ASN A 11 -12.97 -1.78 -14.24
CA ASN A 11 -11.61 -1.57 -14.74
C ASN A 11 -11.58 -1.28 -16.25
N SER A 12 -12.37 -1.99 -17.06
CA SER A 12 -12.45 -1.78 -18.51
C SER A 12 -12.94 -0.38 -18.89
N SER A 13 -13.75 0.24 -18.03
CA SER A 13 -14.28 1.60 -18.24
C SER A 13 -13.21 2.68 -18.04
N LEU A 14 -12.05 2.34 -17.49
CA LEU A 14 -10.92 3.27 -17.31
C LEU A 14 -10.36 3.78 -18.65
N LYS A 15 -10.48 3.00 -19.74
CA LYS A 15 -10.06 3.43 -21.08
C LYS A 15 -10.80 4.68 -21.58
N GLY A 16 -12.04 4.88 -21.11
CA GLY A 16 -12.85 6.05 -21.44
C GLY A 16 -12.61 7.27 -20.55
N LYS A 17 -11.67 7.20 -19.59
CA LYS A 17 -11.28 8.33 -18.75
C LYS A 17 -10.15 9.14 -19.41
N PRO A 18 -9.90 10.39 -18.97
CA PRO A 18 -8.83 11.22 -19.50
C PRO A 18 -7.49 10.48 -19.52
N SER A 19 -6.72 10.68 -20.59
CA SER A 19 -5.39 10.10 -20.74
C SER A 19 -4.37 10.73 -19.79
N GLY A 20 -3.20 10.09 -19.67
CA GLY A 20 -2.06 10.69 -18.96
C GLY A 20 -2.18 10.63 -17.44
N MET A 21 -2.84 9.61 -16.89
CA MET A 21 -2.76 9.35 -15.45
C MET A 21 -1.29 9.12 -15.03
N VAL A 22 -0.83 9.87 -14.05
CA VAL A 22 0.50 9.75 -13.44
C VAL A 22 0.38 8.88 -12.21
N ALA A 23 1.08 7.75 -12.19
CA ALA A 23 1.03 6.78 -11.11
C ALA A 23 2.42 6.40 -10.60
N LEU A 24 2.51 6.15 -9.30
CA LEU A 24 3.69 5.60 -8.63
C LEU A 24 3.34 4.21 -8.08
N PHE A 25 4.13 3.21 -8.45
CA PHE A 25 4.05 1.84 -7.93
C PHE A 25 5.31 1.50 -7.16
N VAL A 26 5.19 1.38 -5.83
CA VAL A 26 6.28 0.93 -4.96
C VAL A 26 6.07 -0.54 -4.63
N GLY A 27 7.05 -1.38 -4.97
CA GLY A 27 6.88 -2.83 -4.93
C GLY A 27 6.11 -3.40 -6.12
N GLY A 28 6.14 -2.71 -7.27
CA GLY A 28 5.43 -3.09 -8.50
C GLY A 28 6.06 -4.24 -9.30
N THR A 29 7.19 -4.80 -8.87
CA THR A 29 7.96 -5.79 -9.66
C THR A 29 7.63 -7.25 -9.33
N SER A 30 6.92 -7.53 -8.24
CA SER A 30 6.51 -8.90 -7.88
C SER A 30 5.17 -8.92 -7.15
N GLY A 31 4.58 -10.11 -7.02
CA GLY A 31 3.38 -10.33 -6.22
C GLY A 31 2.22 -9.41 -6.62
N ILE A 32 1.50 -8.89 -5.62
CA ILE A 32 0.29 -8.07 -5.80
C ILE A 32 0.58 -6.79 -6.58
N GLY A 33 1.70 -6.12 -6.31
CA GLY A 33 2.10 -4.91 -7.04
C GLY A 33 2.29 -5.17 -8.53
N LYS A 34 2.98 -6.25 -8.89
CA LYS A 34 3.12 -6.68 -10.31
C LYS A 34 1.78 -6.97 -10.95
N GLY A 35 0.94 -7.77 -10.29
CA GLY A 35 -0.39 -8.10 -10.81
C GLY A 35 -1.24 -6.86 -11.06
N THR A 36 -1.21 -5.92 -10.10
CA THR A 36 -1.96 -4.66 -10.22
C THR A 36 -1.42 -3.79 -11.34
N LEU A 37 -0.10 -3.65 -11.44
CA LEU A 37 0.56 -2.85 -12.48
C LEU A 37 0.25 -3.37 -13.88
N ILE A 38 0.26 -4.69 -14.09
CA ILE A 38 -0.11 -5.30 -15.37
C ILE A 38 -1.57 -5.00 -15.74
N GLN A 39 -2.50 -5.15 -14.80
CA GLN A 39 -3.90 -4.82 -15.05
C GLN A 39 -4.08 -3.30 -15.27
N PHE A 40 -3.38 -2.47 -14.50
CA PHE A 40 -3.45 -1.01 -14.65
C PHE A 40 -2.98 -0.59 -16.04
N ALA A 41 -1.84 -1.10 -16.51
CA ALA A 41 -1.34 -0.84 -17.86
C ALA A 41 -2.34 -1.27 -18.94
N LYS A 42 -3.02 -2.42 -18.77
CA LYS A 42 -4.03 -2.91 -19.71
C LYS A 42 -5.26 -1.99 -19.84
N TYR A 43 -5.67 -1.34 -18.75
CA TYR A 43 -6.93 -0.59 -18.69
C TYR A 43 -6.77 0.92 -18.75
N ALA A 44 -5.67 1.48 -18.28
CA ALA A 44 -5.45 2.93 -18.27
C ALA A 44 -5.14 3.46 -19.67
N ASN A 45 -5.63 4.67 -19.97
CA ASN A 45 -5.41 5.34 -21.24
C ASN A 45 -4.08 6.14 -21.21
N ALA A 46 -3.07 5.70 -21.97
CA ALA A 46 -1.74 6.30 -22.06
C ALA A 46 -1.17 6.77 -20.69
N PRO A 47 -1.03 5.87 -19.68
CA PRO A 47 -0.57 6.27 -18.36
C PRO A 47 0.93 6.57 -18.36
N LYS A 48 1.37 7.41 -17.42
CA LYS A 48 2.78 7.57 -17.06
C LYS A 48 3.01 6.94 -15.69
N VAL A 49 3.82 5.88 -15.63
CA VAL A 49 3.98 5.05 -14.44
C VAL A 49 5.43 5.01 -14.00
N TYR A 50 5.67 5.46 -12.77
CA TYR A 50 6.93 5.29 -12.05
C TYR A 50 6.90 3.99 -11.27
N ILE A 51 7.90 3.13 -11.47
CA ILE A 51 7.96 1.79 -10.90
C ILE A 51 9.23 1.69 -10.06
N VAL A 52 9.07 1.57 -8.74
CA VAL A 52 10.19 1.46 -7.81
C VAL A 52 10.47 -0.01 -7.50
N GLY A 53 11.74 -0.41 -7.67
CA GLY A 53 12.21 -1.75 -7.36
C GLY A 53 13.73 -1.82 -7.22
N ARG A 54 14.24 -2.97 -6.78
CA ARG A 54 15.67 -3.13 -6.41
C ARG A 54 16.60 -3.59 -7.53
N SER A 55 16.05 -4.12 -8.63
CA SER A 55 16.83 -4.68 -9.71
C SER A 55 16.17 -4.39 -11.05
N LYS A 56 16.81 -3.54 -11.86
CA LYS A 56 16.32 -3.25 -13.21
C LYS A 56 16.37 -4.48 -14.10
N ALA A 57 17.45 -5.27 -14.00
CA ALA A 57 17.59 -6.53 -14.74
C ALA A 57 16.41 -7.48 -14.51
N SER A 58 16.00 -7.66 -13.25
CA SER A 58 14.84 -8.49 -12.89
C SER A 58 13.49 -7.89 -13.33
N ALA A 59 13.43 -6.57 -13.52
CA ALA A 59 12.24 -5.85 -13.95
C ALA A 59 12.08 -5.76 -15.48
N THR A 60 13.16 -5.93 -16.25
CA THR A 60 13.13 -5.81 -17.72
C THR A 60 12.02 -6.62 -18.41
N PRO A 61 11.79 -7.91 -18.08
CA PRO A 61 10.70 -8.66 -18.70
C PRO A 61 9.32 -8.04 -18.45
N LEU A 62 9.09 -7.55 -17.23
CA LEU A 62 7.86 -6.84 -16.87
C LEU A 62 7.75 -5.52 -17.65
N LEU A 63 8.82 -4.72 -17.75
CA LEU A 63 8.78 -3.47 -18.50
C LEU A 63 8.44 -3.69 -19.99
N ASN A 64 8.96 -4.76 -20.59
CA ASN A 64 8.62 -5.14 -21.96
C ASN A 64 7.14 -5.56 -22.09
N GLU A 65 6.64 -6.37 -21.14
CA GLU A 65 5.24 -6.76 -21.07
C GLU A 65 4.32 -5.52 -20.97
N LEU A 66 4.64 -4.57 -20.09
CA LEU A 66 3.86 -3.35 -19.89
C LEU A 66 3.81 -2.49 -21.17
N LYS A 67 4.95 -2.30 -21.84
CA LYS A 67 5.00 -1.59 -23.13
C LYS A 67 4.21 -2.29 -24.23
N SER A 68 4.24 -3.63 -24.27
CA SER A 68 3.43 -4.38 -25.23
C SER A 68 1.93 -4.28 -24.96
N LEU A 69 1.53 -4.23 -23.68
CA LEU A 69 0.12 -4.08 -23.28
C LEU A 69 -0.41 -2.66 -23.52
N ASN A 70 0.46 -1.65 -23.43
CA ASN A 70 0.09 -0.25 -23.61
C ASN A 70 1.24 0.53 -24.29
N PRO A 71 1.32 0.51 -25.63
CA PRO A 71 2.37 1.18 -26.38
C PRO A 71 2.41 2.70 -26.18
N GLU A 72 1.26 3.32 -25.91
CA GLU A 72 1.11 4.75 -25.60
C GLU A 72 1.47 5.09 -24.14
N GLY A 73 1.63 4.06 -23.30
CA GLY A 73 2.01 4.22 -21.90
C GLY A 73 3.51 4.46 -21.73
N THR A 74 3.85 5.34 -20.79
CA THR A 74 5.24 5.58 -20.39
C THR A 74 5.54 4.86 -19.09
N PHE A 75 6.50 3.92 -19.09
CA PHE A 75 6.89 3.13 -17.92
C PHE A 75 8.34 3.42 -17.52
N ILE A 76 8.53 4.10 -16.39
CA ILE A 76 9.82 4.58 -15.89
C ILE A 76 10.22 3.74 -14.68
N PHE A 77 11.33 3.02 -14.78
CA PHE A 77 11.86 2.24 -13.66
C PHE A 77 12.84 3.07 -12.83
N ILE A 78 12.64 3.09 -11.51
CA ILE A 78 13.56 3.69 -10.54
C ILE A 78 14.16 2.54 -9.72
N GLU A 79 15.45 2.31 -9.92
CA GLU A 79 16.22 1.29 -9.21
C GLU A 79 16.71 1.85 -7.88
N THR A 80 16.22 1.33 -6.76
CA THR A 80 16.65 1.76 -5.42
C THR A 80 16.31 0.72 -4.35
N GLU A 81 17.06 0.73 -3.25
CA GLU A 81 16.73 0.00 -2.03
C GLU A 81 15.74 0.84 -1.21
N ILE A 82 14.45 0.61 -1.44
CA ILE A 82 13.37 1.44 -0.89
C ILE A 82 13.14 1.26 0.61
N SER A 83 13.91 0.40 1.31
CA SER A 83 13.82 0.26 2.77
C SER A 83 14.44 1.42 3.55
N LEU A 84 15.04 2.40 2.87
CA LEU A 84 15.71 3.56 3.47
C LEU A 84 14.91 4.85 3.23
N ILE A 85 14.71 5.66 4.27
CA ILE A 85 13.99 6.94 4.26
C ILE A 85 14.62 7.89 3.26
N ARG A 86 15.95 8.01 3.22
CA ARG A 86 16.63 8.89 2.25
C ARG A 86 16.35 8.51 0.80
N ASN A 87 16.28 7.21 0.52
CA ASN A 87 16.00 6.70 -0.82
C ASN A 87 14.53 6.98 -1.19
N ALA A 88 13.62 6.94 -0.22
CA ALA A 88 12.23 7.38 -0.43
C ALA A 88 12.17 8.89 -0.76
N ASP A 89 12.98 9.73 -0.11
CA ASP A 89 13.10 11.15 -0.43
C ASP A 89 13.60 11.38 -1.86
N GLU A 90 14.70 10.74 -2.24
CA GLU A 90 15.27 10.84 -3.60
C GLU A 90 14.25 10.47 -4.69
N VAL A 91 13.48 9.38 -4.48
CA VAL A 91 12.40 8.98 -5.37
C VAL A 91 11.35 10.09 -5.48
N CYS A 92 10.93 10.66 -4.34
CA CYS A 92 9.90 11.69 -4.31
C CYS A 92 10.37 12.99 -4.97
N GLU A 93 11.59 13.45 -4.69
CA GLU A 93 12.18 14.63 -5.34
C GLU A 93 12.29 14.42 -6.85
N GLY A 94 12.74 13.24 -7.29
CA GLY A 94 12.84 12.92 -8.71
C GLY A 94 11.49 12.94 -9.45
N ILE A 95 10.39 12.63 -8.75
CA ILE A 95 9.03 12.72 -9.30
C ILE A 95 8.54 14.17 -9.28
N LYS A 96 8.71 14.90 -8.16
CA LYS A 96 8.34 16.32 -8.03
C LYS A 96 9.04 17.21 -9.06
N ALA A 97 10.27 16.90 -9.43
CA ALA A 97 10.99 17.63 -10.47
C ALA A 97 10.41 17.43 -11.89
N LYS A 98 9.60 16.39 -12.13
CA LYS A 98 9.14 15.98 -13.47
C LYS A 98 7.62 16.09 -13.65
N GLU A 99 6.87 16.14 -12.55
CA GLU A 99 5.41 16.04 -12.57
C GLU A 99 4.75 17.21 -11.86
N GLN A 100 3.61 17.63 -12.38
CA GLN A 100 2.76 18.66 -11.76
C GLN A 100 1.64 18.06 -10.90
N LYS A 101 1.37 16.77 -11.04
CA LYS A 101 0.37 16.02 -10.27
C LYS A 101 0.76 14.55 -10.14
N LEU A 102 0.15 13.89 -9.16
CA LEU A 102 0.19 12.43 -9.02
C LEU A 102 -1.24 11.94 -8.78
N ASP A 103 -1.75 11.07 -9.64
CA ASP A 103 -3.13 10.56 -9.54
C ASP A 103 -3.22 9.32 -8.65
N LEU A 104 -2.16 8.51 -8.61
CA LEU A 104 -2.14 7.26 -7.85
C LEU A 104 -0.78 7.00 -7.20
N ALA A 105 -0.77 6.76 -5.89
CA ALA A 105 0.32 6.12 -5.18
C ALA A 105 -0.10 4.72 -4.72
N PHE A 106 0.43 3.68 -5.36
CA PHE A 106 0.19 2.28 -5.04
C PHE A 106 1.40 1.69 -4.32
N LEU A 107 1.22 1.36 -3.04
CA LEU A 107 2.29 0.99 -2.12
C LEU A 107 2.08 -0.45 -1.68
N SER A 108 2.87 -1.37 -2.25
CA SER A 108 2.88 -2.78 -1.88
C SER A 108 4.25 -3.37 -1.55
N PRO A 109 5.29 -2.61 -1.13
CA PRO A 109 6.53 -3.24 -0.68
C PRO A 109 6.23 -4.09 0.56
N GLY A 110 6.84 -5.25 0.67
CA GLY A 110 6.60 -6.16 1.79
C GLY A 110 7.75 -7.11 1.97
N PHE A 111 8.08 -7.34 3.24
CA PHE A 111 9.14 -8.22 3.68
C PHE A 111 8.61 -9.03 4.87
N LEU A 112 9.05 -10.27 5.00
CA LEU A 112 8.82 -11.10 6.19
C LEU A 112 10.14 -11.77 6.51
N SER A 113 10.55 -11.73 7.77
CA SER A 113 11.79 -12.35 8.24
C SER A 113 11.51 -13.24 9.44
N GLY A 114 12.06 -14.45 9.41
CA GLY A 114 12.12 -15.37 10.54
C GLY A 114 13.31 -15.12 11.46
N ALA A 115 14.17 -14.14 11.15
CA ALA A 115 15.39 -13.85 11.90
C ALA A 115 15.20 -12.84 13.05
N GLY A 116 13.95 -12.51 13.40
CA GLY A 116 13.65 -11.48 14.41
C GLY A 116 13.74 -10.06 13.85
N ARG A 117 14.00 -9.09 14.73
CA ARG A 117 14.15 -7.66 14.38
C ARG A 117 15.44 -7.46 13.58
N GLN A 118 15.35 -6.80 12.44
CA GLN A 118 16.51 -6.55 11.56
C GLN A 118 16.55 -5.09 11.19
N GLU A 119 17.54 -4.33 11.67
CA GLU A 119 17.62 -2.91 11.35
C GLU A 119 18.19 -2.64 9.95
N THR A 120 17.64 -1.62 9.31
CA THR A 120 18.26 -0.90 8.21
C THR A 120 19.49 -0.12 8.72
N SER A 121 20.32 0.39 7.81
CA SER A 121 21.44 1.28 8.19
C SER A 121 20.97 2.56 8.91
N GLU A 122 19.71 2.95 8.73
CA GLU A 122 19.09 4.10 9.40
C GLU A 122 18.47 3.76 10.77
N GLY A 123 18.64 2.53 11.25
CA GLY A 123 18.18 2.12 12.59
C GLY A 123 16.70 1.78 12.71
N ILE A 124 15.96 1.74 11.60
CA ILE A 124 14.56 1.29 11.58
C ILE A 124 14.53 -0.21 11.32
N ASP A 125 13.73 -0.97 12.06
CA ASP A 125 13.45 -2.36 11.73
C ASP A 125 12.94 -2.49 10.28
N THR A 126 13.49 -3.41 9.50
CA THR A 126 13.29 -3.53 8.06
C THR A 126 11.85 -3.92 7.72
N PHE A 127 11.21 -4.73 8.57
CA PHE A 127 9.79 -5.06 8.40
C PHE A 127 8.94 -3.80 8.59
N CYS A 128 9.17 -3.07 9.69
CA CYS A 128 8.44 -1.84 10.01
C CYS A 128 8.73 -0.71 8.99
N ALA A 129 9.96 -0.61 8.50
CA ALA A 129 10.35 0.33 7.46
C ALA A 129 9.49 0.15 6.20
N LEU A 130 9.44 -1.07 5.66
CA LEU A 130 8.70 -1.37 4.43
C LEU A 130 7.17 -1.43 4.64
N SER A 131 6.72 -1.83 5.83
CA SER A 131 5.30 -1.99 6.13
C SER A 131 4.62 -0.71 6.62
N TYR A 132 5.38 0.28 7.09
CA TYR A 132 4.81 1.50 7.63
C TYR A 132 5.61 2.74 7.20
N TYR A 133 6.82 2.93 7.73
CA TYR A 133 7.51 4.23 7.66
C TYR A 133 7.79 4.72 6.23
N ILE A 134 8.22 3.84 5.32
CA ILE A 134 8.48 4.19 3.92
C ILE A 134 7.19 4.55 3.19
N ARG A 135 6.10 3.84 3.47
CA ARG A 135 4.81 4.12 2.82
C ARG A 135 4.34 5.52 3.19
N LEU A 136 4.38 5.83 4.48
CA LEU A 136 3.97 7.15 4.98
C LEU A 136 4.93 8.25 4.51
N ARG A 137 6.24 7.98 4.42
CA ARG A 137 7.22 8.96 3.92
C ARG A 137 6.93 9.34 2.47
N ILE A 138 6.72 8.33 1.61
CA ILE A 138 6.38 8.54 0.19
C ILE A 138 5.06 9.29 0.04
N ILE A 139 4.04 8.90 0.82
CA ILE A 139 2.76 9.61 0.81
C ILE A 139 2.99 11.07 1.18
N TYR A 140 3.58 11.32 2.35
CA TYR A 140 3.76 12.66 2.90
C TYR A 140 4.50 13.59 1.93
N ASN A 141 5.63 13.15 1.39
CA ASN A 141 6.43 13.94 0.45
C ASN A 141 5.71 14.23 -0.88
N LEU A 142 4.77 13.37 -1.29
CA LEU A 142 4.02 13.49 -2.54
C LEU A 142 2.62 14.09 -2.35
N LEU A 143 2.21 14.43 -1.11
CA LEU A 143 0.94 15.09 -0.83
C LEU A 143 0.72 16.37 -1.66
N PRO A 144 1.73 17.22 -1.93
CA PRO A 144 1.54 18.36 -2.83
C PRO A 144 1.09 17.96 -4.23
N LEU A 145 1.72 16.93 -4.84
CA LEU A 145 1.34 16.43 -6.17
C LEU A 145 0.01 15.68 -6.17
N LEU A 146 -0.24 14.88 -5.13
CA LEU A 146 -1.53 14.21 -4.94
C LEU A 146 -2.64 15.26 -4.84
N SER A 147 -2.43 16.30 -4.05
CA SER A 147 -3.40 17.39 -3.90
C SER A 147 -3.63 18.14 -5.21
N ALA A 148 -2.65 18.22 -6.11
CA ALA A 148 -2.82 18.83 -7.44
C ALA A 148 -3.63 17.94 -8.41
N SER A 149 -3.74 16.64 -8.15
CA SER A 149 -4.58 15.76 -8.97
C SER A 149 -6.07 16.07 -8.76
N PRO A 150 -6.91 15.93 -9.80
CA PRO A 150 -8.36 16.07 -9.65
C PRO A 150 -9.03 14.94 -8.86
N SER A 151 -8.44 13.74 -8.83
CA SER A 151 -9.00 12.57 -8.14
C SER A 151 -7.88 11.67 -7.57
N PRO A 152 -7.06 12.18 -6.63
CA PRO A 152 -5.91 11.45 -6.11
C PRO A 152 -6.30 10.25 -5.26
N ARG A 153 -5.49 9.20 -5.38
CA ARG A 153 -5.66 7.96 -4.64
C ARG A 153 -4.34 7.51 -4.00
N VAL A 154 -4.40 7.14 -2.73
CA VAL A 154 -3.38 6.33 -2.07
C VAL A 154 -3.95 4.93 -1.84
N VAL A 155 -3.21 3.89 -2.24
CA VAL A 155 -3.52 2.49 -1.93
C VAL A 155 -2.32 1.85 -1.25
N ALA A 156 -2.45 1.50 0.03
CA ALA A 156 -1.46 0.74 0.76
C ALA A 156 -1.94 -0.72 0.93
N ILE A 157 -1.22 -1.65 0.32
CA ILE A 157 -1.47 -3.08 0.46
C ILE A 157 -0.81 -3.58 1.74
N PHE A 158 -1.64 -3.84 2.76
CA PHE A 158 -1.20 -4.44 4.00
C PHE A 158 -2.32 -5.18 4.72
N ALA A 159 -2.71 -4.80 5.94
CA ALA A 159 -3.64 -5.57 6.77
C ALA A 159 -4.83 -4.71 7.25
N GLY A 160 -5.30 -3.77 6.43
CA GLY A 160 -6.45 -2.93 6.76
C GLY A 160 -7.67 -3.74 7.18
N GLY A 161 -8.30 -3.32 8.29
CA GLY A 161 -9.41 -4.06 8.90
C GLY A 161 -8.98 -5.18 9.83
N LYS A 162 -7.68 -5.33 10.11
CA LYS A 162 -7.08 -6.25 11.09
C LYS A 162 -6.34 -5.51 12.21
N GLU A 163 -6.74 -4.26 12.50
CA GLU A 163 -6.12 -3.47 13.56
C GLU A 163 -6.27 -4.15 14.92
N ARG A 164 -5.28 -3.95 15.79
CA ARG A 164 -5.20 -4.54 17.12
C ARG A 164 -4.81 -3.47 18.14
N ALA A 165 -4.96 -3.80 19.42
CA ALA A 165 -4.38 -2.99 20.46
C ALA A 165 -2.85 -3.05 20.35
N ILE A 166 -2.20 -1.91 20.45
CA ILE A 166 -0.76 -1.72 20.32
C ILE A 166 -0.19 -1.08 21.57
N ASP A 167 1.10 -1.34 21.83
CA ASP A 167 1.85 -0.63 22.85
C ASP A 167 2.21 0.76 22.34
N ILE A 168 1.53 1.77 22.88
CA ILE A 168 1.72 3.16 22.48
C ILE A 168 3.03 3.76 23.01
N GLU A 169 3.74 3.07 23.90
CA GLU A 169 5.05 3.48 24.41
C GLU A 169 6.21 2.85 23.61
N ASP A 170 5.94 1.89 22.72
CA ASP A 170 6.94 1.26 21.85
C ASP A 170 6.48 1.16 20.38
N LEU A 171 6.19 2.30 19.77
CA LEU A 171 5.73 2.40 18.38
C LEU A 171 6.79 2.00 17.33
N GLU A 172 8.06 1.98 17.73
CA GLU A 172 9.20 1.56 16.89
C GLU A 172 9.48 0.03 16.97
N MET A 173 8.76 -0.72 17.81
CA MET A 173 9.02 -2.14 18.08
C MET A 173 10.48 -2.40 18.49
N ARG A 174 11.00 -1.62 19.43
CA ARG A 174 12.36 -1.76 19.97
C ARG A 174 12.45 -2.86 21.03
N ASN A 175 11.37 -3.09 21.75
CA ASN A 175 11.27 -4.04 22.85
C ASN A 175 10.37 -5.23 22.48
N ASP A 176 10.65 -6.39 23.07
CA ASP A 176 9.83 -7.62 22.95
C ASP A 176 9.32 -7.91 21.52
N TYR A 177 10.24 -7.82 20.56
CA TYR A 177 9.90 -7.96 19.15
C TYR A 177 9.37 -9.36 18.85
N SER A 178 8.19 -9.40 18.23
CA SER A 178 7.73 -10.55 17.45
C SER A 178 7.15 -10.07 16.13
N LEU A 179 7.23 -10.90 15.10
CA LEU A 179 6.66 -10.58 13.79
C LEU A 179 5.15 -10.31 13.88
N ALA A 180 4.43 -11.01 14.77
CA ALA A 180 3.01 -10.78 14.99
C ALA A 180 2.75 -9.37 15.56
N LYS A 181 3.47 -8.97 16.62
CA LYS A 181 3.38 -7.62 17.18
C LYS A 181 3.76 -6.55 16.16
N ALA A 182 4.80 -6.78 15.35
CA ALA A 182 5.21 -5.86 14.30
C ALA A 182 4.12 -5.71 13.21
N VAL A 183 3.44 -6.79 12.84
CA VAL A 183 2.27 -6.73 11.93
C VAL A 183 1.16 -5.90 12.57
N ASP A 184 0.79 -6.19 13.81
CA ASP A 184 -0.29 -5.49 14.53
C ASP A 184 0.00 -4.00 14.66
N ILE A 185 1.23 -3.63 15.01
CA ILE A 185 1.64 -2.23 15.15
C ILE A 185 1.61 -1.49 13.82
N CYS A 186 2.19 -2.06 12.76
CA CYS A 186 2.23 -1.40 11.45
C CYS A 186 0.82 -1.25 10.89
N THR A 187 -0.08 -2.20 11.19
CA THR A 187 -1.46 -2.18 10.71
C THR A 187 -2.22 -1.02 11.33
N THR A 188 -2.16 -0.95 12.65
CA THR A 188 -2.90 0.05 13.43
C THR A 188 -2.33 1.45 13.20
N GLN A 189 -0.99 1.60 13.20
CA GLN A 189 -0.33 2.87 12.89
C GLN A 189 -0.67 3.37 11.48
N THR A 190 -0.71 2.49 10.46
CA THR A 190 -1.10 2.90 9.09
C THR A 190 -2.49 3.53 9.05
N THR A 191 -3.48 2.89 9.69
CA THR A 191 -4.85 3.41 9.74
C THR A 191 -4.90 4.74 10.47
N LEU A 192 -4.27 4.85 11.65
CA LEU A 192 -4.26 6.09 12.43
C LEU A 192 -3.55 7.25 11.70
N ALA A 193 -2.41 6.97 11.05
CA ALA A 193 -1.68 7.97 10.28
C ALA A 193 -2.46 8.44 9.04
N PHE A 194 -3.20 7.55 8.37
CA PHE A 194 -4.10 7.94 7.27
C PHE A 194 -5.23 8.85 7.76
N GLU A 195 -5.81 8.56 8.93
CA GLU A 195 -6.82 9.41 9.55
C GLU A 195 -6.26 10.79 9.92
N GLU A 196 -5.03 10.86 10.42
CA GLU A 196 -4.37 12.13 10.73
C GLU A 196 -4.11 12.95 9.46
N LEU A 197 -3.52 12.33 8.43
CA LEU A 197 -3.24 13.00 7.16
C LEU A 197 -4.53 13.48 6.46
N ALA A 198 -5.60 12.70 6.51
CA ALA A 198 -6.87 13.07 5.88
C ALA A 198 -7.52 14.33 6.46
N LYS A 199 -7.17 14.73 7.70
CA LYS A 199 -7.62 16.00 8.29
C LYS A 199 -7.11 17.22 7.49
N SER A 200 -5.85 17.16 7.06
CA SER A 200 -5.20 18.26 6.31
C SER A 200 -5.30 18.08 4.80
N TYR A 201 -5.56 16.86 4.34
CA TYR A 201 -5.65 16.51 2.92
C TYR A 201 -6.97 15.82 2.57
N PRO A 202 -8.13 16.46 2.83
CA PRO A 202 -9.44 15.84 2.68
C PRO A 202 -9.79 15.50 1.21
N MET A 203 -9.06 16.05 0.24
CA MET A 203 -9.19 15.75 -1.19
C MET A 203 -8.52 14.44 -1.61
N VAL A 204 -7.67 13.85 -0.76
CA VAL A 204 -6.99 12.57 -1.02
C VAL A 204 -7.76 11.44 -0.37
N ALA A 205 -7.99 10.38 -1.14
CA ALA A 205 -8.62 9.19 -0.61
C ALA A 205 -7.58 8.12 -0.28
N PHE A 206 -7.60 7.62 0.95
CA PHE A 206 -6.59 6.70 1.50
C PHE A 206 -7.19 5.31 1.71
N CYS A 207 -6.70 4.33 0.96
CA CYS A 207 -7.17 2.94 1.02
C CYS A 207 -6.11 2.04 1.68
N HIS A 208 -6.41 1.51 2.87
CA HIS A 208 -5.62 0.49 3.55
C HIS A 208 -6.25 -0.88 3.31
N VAL A 209 -5.59 -1.74 2.52
CA VAL A 209 -6.20 -2.94 1.94
C VAL A 209 -5.56 -4.20 2.50
N HIS A 210 -6.36 -5.11 3.05
CA HIS A 210 -5.97 -6.49 3.33
C HIS A 210 -6.25 -7.39 2.12
N PRO A 211 -5.23 -7.86 1.38
CA PRO A 211 -5.43 -8.59 0.13
C PRO A 211 -5.86 -10.05 0.31
N GLY A 212 -5.93 -10.53 1.56
CA GLY A 212 -6.09 -11.94 1.88
C GLY A 212 -4.86 -12.76 1.47
N PHE A 213 -5.04 -14.07 1.39
CA PHE A 213 -3.99 -14.98 0.96
C PHE A 213 -3.79 -14.91 -0.56
N VAL A 214 -2.62 -14.44 -1.00
CA VAL A 214 -2.23 -14.34 -2.41
C VAL A 214 -0.96 -15.15 -2.62
N THR A 215 -0.92 -15.96 -3.68
CA THR A 215 0.23 -16.81 -4.06
C THR A 215 1.40 -15.95 -4.52
N THR A 216 2.15 -15.39 -3.57
CA THR A 216 3.34 -14.57 -3.82
C THR A 216 4.60 -15.28 -3.33
N GLY A 217 5.77 -14.84 -3.80
CA GLY A 217 7.06 -15.34 -3.32
C GLY A 217 7.40 -14.97 -1.88
N ILE A 218 6.50 -14.35 -1.10
CA ILE A 218 6.80 -13.87 0.24
C ILE A 218 7.09 -15.01 1.22
N ILE A 219 6.36 -16.12 1.12
CA ILE A 219 6.57 -17.31 1.97
C ILE A 219 7.92 -17.95 1.66
N VAL A 220 8.28 -18.05 0.38
CA VAL A 220 9.57 -18.57 -0.05
C VAL A 220 10.71 -17.76 0.59
N ARG A 221 10.66 -16.42 0.44
CA ARG A 221 11.66 -15.53 1.03
C ARG A 221 11.70 -15.61 2.55
N PHE A 222 10.54 -15.68 3.21
CA PHE A 222 10.47 -15.89 4.65
C PHE A 222 11.22 -17.16 5.08
N THR A 223 10.96 -18.30 4.43
CA THR A 223 11.63 -19.56 4.76
C THR A 223 13.14 -19.52 4.54
N GLU A 224 13.63 -18.72 3.59
CA GLU A 224 15.06 -18.53 3.33
C GLU A 224 15.78 -17.72 4.43
N THR A 225 15.04 -16.91 5.21
CA THR A 225 15.61 -16.15 6.33
C THR A 225 15.71 -16.94 7.64
N VAL A 226 15.01 -18.07 7.74
CA VAL A 226 15.02 -18.92 8.95
C VAL A 226 16.38 -19.63 9.07
N LYS A 227 17.03 -19.49 10.24
CA LYS A 227 18.36 -20.05 10.52
C LYS A 227 18.30 -21.19 11.56
N GLY A 228 19.39 -21.94 11.64
CA GLY A 228 19.57 -22.99 12.65
C GLY A 228 18.68 -24.22 12.45
N MET A 229 18.38 -24.93 13.54
CA MET A 229 17.58 -26.17 13.52
C MET A 229 16.17 -25.98 12.94
N TRP A 230 15.64 -24.76 13.01
CA TRP A 230 14.33 -24.40 12.47
C TRP A 230 14.28 -24.32 10.94
N LYS A 231 15.44 -24.29 10.25
CA LYS A 231 15.49 -24.23 8.78
C LYS A 231 14.88 -25.47 8.14
N LEU A 232 15.17 -26.67 8.66
CA LEU A 232 14.62 -27.93 8.17
C LEU A 232 13.09 -27.97 8.36
N LEU A 233 12.60 -27.53 9.51
CA LEU A 233 11.16 -27.42 9.78
C LEU A 233 10.48 -26.39 8.87
N ALA A 234 11.10 -25.23 8.66
CA ALA A 234 10.58 -24.20 7.73
C ALA A 234 10.57 -24.70 6.28
N MET A 235 11.59 -25.46 5.87
CA MET A 235 11.61 -26.13 4.57
C MET A 235 10.49 -27.15 4.44
N LEU A 236 10.26 -28.02 5.43
CA LEU A 236 9.15 -28.99 5.40
C LEU A 236 7.79 -28.29 5.41
N ALA A 237 7.61 -27.25 6.22
CA ALA A 237 6.40 -26.43 6.24
C ALA A 237 6.14 -25.73 4.90
N ARG A 238 7.20 -25.41 4.13
CA ARG A 238 7.05 -24.87 2.76
C ARG A 238 6.33 -25.85 1.84
N TRP A 239 6.62 -27.16 1.95
CA TRP A 239 6.02 -28.20 1.11
C TRP A 239 4.54 -28.41 1.42
N THR A 240 4.06 -28.03 2.61
CA THR A 240 2.64 -28.10 2.96
C THR A 240 1.92 -26.76 2.75
N ALA A 241 2.53 -25.64 3.15
CA ALA A 241 1.94 -24.31 3.10
C ALA A 241 1.81 -23.76 1.67
N ILE A 242 2.78 -23.99 0.78
CA ILE A 242 2.73 -23.47 -0.60
C ILE A 242 1.62 -24.14 -1.41
N PRO A 243 1.47 -25.48 -1.44
CA PRO A 243 0.34 -26.11 -2.12
C PRO A 243 -1.02 -25.66 -1.57
N MET A 244 -1.17 -25.55 -0.25
CA MET A 244 -2.39 -25.00 0.35
C MET A 244 -2.65 -23.56 -0.11
N LEU A 245 -1.63 -22.72 -0.17
CA LEU A 245 -1.77 -21.36 -0.69
C LEU A 245 -2.15 -21.35 -2.17
N HIS A 246 -1.69 -22.29 -2.99
CA HIS A 246 -2.10 -22.39 -4.39
C HIS A 246 -3.55 -22.86 -4.57
N VAL A 247 -4.04 -23.71 -3.66
CA VAL A 247 -5.43 -24.21 -3.70
C VAL A 247 -6.41 -23.17 -3.17
N PHE A 248 -6.10 -22.53 -2.04
CA PHE A 248 -7.04 -21.63 -1.34
C PHE A 248 -6.72 -20.14 -1.52
N GLY A 249 -5.50 -19.82 -1.93
CA GLY A 249 -5.06 -18.47 -2.18
C GLY A 249 -5.47 -17.98 -3.56
N ARG A 250 -5.55 -16.66 -3.67
CA ARG A 250 -5.91 -15.99 -4.91
C ARG A 250 -4.68 -15.86 -5.82
N SER A 251 -4.90 -15.95 -7.12
CA SER A 251 -3.87 -15.65 -8.11
C SER A 251 -3.46 -14.18 -8.08
N ILE A 252 -2.20 -13.91 -8.41
CA ILE A 252 -1.65 -12.54 -8.52
C ILE A 252 -2.48 -11.67 -9.46
N MET A 253 -2.93 -12.21 -10.60
CA MET A 253 -3.71 -11.46 -11.59
C MET A 253 -5.10 -11.09 -11.07
N THR A 254 -5.76 -11.97 -10.34
CA THR A 254 -7.05 -11.65 -9.72
C THR A 254 -6.87 -10.61 -8.61
N ALA A 255 -5.81 -10.71 -7.79
CA ALA A 255 -5.48 -9.68 -6.82
C ALA A 255 -5.20 -8.32 -7.51
N GLY A 256 -4.54 -8.36 -8.67
CA GLY A 256 -4.29 -7.19 -9.51
C GLY A 256 -5.56 -6.48 -10.00
N GLU A 257 -6.58 -7.24 -10.40
CA GLU A 257 -7.87 -6.68 -10.81
C GLU A 257 -8.54 -5.90 -9.66
N TYR A 258 -8.54 -6.46 -8.45
CA TYR A 258 -9.03 -5.74 -7.26
C TYR A 258 -8.14 -4.54 -6.91
N GLY A 259 -6.82 -4.63 -7.12
CA GLY A 259 -5.90 -3.51 -6.93
C GLY A 259 -6.25 -2.32 -7.82
N VAL A 260 -6.51 -2.55 -9.11
CA VAL A 260 -6.94 -1.50 -10.05
C VAL A 260 -8.32 -0.95 -9.66
N PHE A 261 -9.23 -1.81 -9.23
CA PHE A 261 -10.56 -1.40 -8.79
C PHE A 261 -10.49 -0.46 -7.58
N VAL A 262 -9.69 -0.80 -6.56
CA VAL A 262 -9.44 0.08 -5.41
C VAL A 262 -8.75 1.37 -5.83
N ALA A 263 -7.82 1.28 -6.78
CA ALA A 263 -7.06 2.43 -7.26
C ALA A 263 -7.92 3.46 -8.01
N THR A 264 -8.97 3.02 -8.72
CA THR A 264 -9.63 3.85 -9.74
C THR A 264 -11.13 3.99 -9.60
N SER A 265 -11.81 3.18 -8.78
CA SER A 265 -13.27 3.25 -8.65
C SER A 265 -13.74 4.45 -7.81
N ALA A 266 -14.85 5.05 -8.24
CA ALA A 266 -15.64 6.03 -7.51
C ALA A 266 -16.21 5.48 -6.19
N LYS A 267 -16.09 4.17 -5.92
CA LYS A 267 -16.52 3.53 -4.68
C LYS A 267 -15.83 4.14 -3.45
N TYR A 268 -14.62 4.67 -3.59
CA TYR A 268 -13.79 5.11 -2.47
C TYR A 268 -13.57 6.63 -2.48
N GLN A 269 -14.58 7.45 -2.24
CA GLN A 269 -14.43 8.89 -2.47
C GLN A 269 -13.59 9.59 -1.38
N PRO A 270 -12.82 10.63 -1.69
CA PRO A 270 -12.22 11.48 -0.68
C PRO A 270 -13.29 12.16 0.19
N ALA A 271 -12.88 12.78 1.30
CA ALA A 271 -13.79 13.56 2.13
C ALA A 271 -14.35 14.77 1.36
N GLU A 272 -13.49 15.45 0.62
CA GLU A 272 -13.80 16.64 -0.17
C GLU A 272 -13.35 16.45 -1.63
N PRO A 273 -14.16 15.80 -2.48
CA PRO A 273 -13.80 15.59 -3.89
C PRO A 273 -13.76 16.90 -4.67
N LYS A 274 -12.71 17.08 -5.48
CA LYS A 274 -12.58 18.26 -6.36
C LYS A 274 -13.46 18.21 -7.60
N GLN A 275 -13.79 17.00 -8.06
CA GLN A 275 -14.61 16.71 -9.23
C GLN A 275 -15.12 15.26 -9.16
N ASP A 276 -15.72 14.78 -10.25
CA ASP A 276 -16.08 13.37 -10.42
C ASP A 276 -14.90 12.43 -10.10
N VAL A 277 -15.12 11.58 -9.11
CA VAL A 277 -14.10 10.68 -8.57
C VAL A 277 -14.03 9.42 -9.42
N GLY A 278 -12.89 9.16 -10.06
CA GLY A 278 -12.60 7.86 -10.68
C GLY A 278 -13.64 7.32 -11.68
N VAL A 279 -13.72 6.00 -11.79
CA VAL A 279 -14.68 5.25 -12.61
C VAL A 279 -15.99 5.08 -11.84
N ALA A 280 -17.11 5.47 -12.44
CA ALA A 280 -18.44 5.40 -11.84
C ALA A 280 -18.74 4.00 -11.29
N VAL A 281 -19.42 3.97 -10.14
CA VAL A 281 -19.76 2.73 -9.45
C VAL A 281 -20.82 1.97 -10.26
N SER A 282 -20.58 0.67 -10.51
CA SER A 282 -21.56 -0.17 -11.21
C SER A 282 -22.86 -0.31 -10.40
N LYS A 283 -23.99 -0.47 -11.09
CA LYS A 283 -25.31 -0.66 -10.47
C LYS A 283 -25.27 -1.81 -9.45
N GLY A 284 -25.74 -1.56 -8.23
CA GLY A 284 -25.77 -2.54 -7.13
C GLY A 284 -24.45 -2.68 -6.34
N VAL A 285 -23.47 -1.82 -6.60
CA VAL A 285 -22.29 -1.68 -5.73
C VAL A 285 -22.43 -0.38 -4.93
N ASP A 286 -22.37 -0.49 -3.60
CA ASP A 286 -22.43 0.68 -2.73
C ASP A 286 -21.08 1.38 -2.62
N VAL A 287 -21.12 2.69 -2.39
CA VAL A 287 -19.95 3.48 -1.98
C VAL A 287 -19.39 2.88 -0.68
N ALA A 288 -18.08 2.76 -0.60
CA ALA A 288 -17.40 2.24 0.58
C ALA A 288 -17.69 3.13 1.79
N LYS A 289 -17.87 2.49 2.95
CA LYS A 289 -17.93 3.18 4.24
C LYS A 289 -16.51 3.52 4.69
N SER A 290 -16.28 4.79 5.02
CA SER A 290 -14.99 5.26 5.52
C SER A 290 -14.79 4.89 6.99
N THR A 291 -13.57 5.01 7.51
CA THR A 291 -13.24 4.62 8.89
C THR A 291 -13.91 5.50 9.94
N VAL A 292 -14.16 6.76 9.60
CA VAL A 292 -14.97 7.69 10.40
C VAL A 292 -16.09 8.21 9.53
N VAL A 293 -17.31 8.17 10.07
CA VAL A 293 -18.49 8.84 9.52
C VAL A 293 -19.11 9.63 10.66
N SER A 294 -19.09 10.96 10.57
CA SER A 294 -19.69 11.86 11.56
C SER A 294 -20.61 12.83 10.83
N ASP A 295 -21.86 12.93 11.28
CA ASP A 295 -22.90 13.76 10.65
C ASP A 295 -23.05 13.53 9.13
N GLY A 296 -22.93 12.27 8.71
CA GLY A 296 -22.98 11.87 7.31
C GLY A 296 -21.73 12.25 6.48
N LYS A 297 -20.75 12.94 7.08
CA LYS A 297 -19.48 13.27 6.43
C LYS A 297 -18.47 12.14 6.63
N ARG A 298 -17.83 11.76 5.53
CA ARG A 298 -16.76 10.75 5.47
C ARG A 298 -15.40 11.43 5.64
N ASN A 299 -14.43 10.73 6.22
CA ASN A 299 -13.05 11.22 6.32
C ASN A 299 -12.15 10.80 5.14
N GLY A 300 -12.67 10.08 4.14
CA GLY A 300 -11.88 9.66 2.96
C GLY A 300 -10.86 8.54 3.22
N VAL A 301 -10.87 7.92 4.41
CA VAL A 301 -10.00 6.79 4.76
C VAL A 301 -10.80 5.49 4.75
N TYR A 302 -10.22 4.43 4.20
CA TYR A 302 -10.91 3.17 3.96
C TYR A 302 -10.08 1.97 4.43
N ARG A 303 -10.66 1.15 5.30
CA ARG A 303 -10.14 -0.18 5.68
C ARG A 303 -10.85 -1.24 4.86
N LEU A 304 -10.11 -1.91 3.99
CA LEU A 304 -10.70 -2.74 2.94
C LEU A 304 -10.24 -4.19 3.02
N ASP A 305 -11.17 -5.11 2.80
CA ASP A 305 -10.86 -6.53 2.68
C ASP A 305 -10.32 -6.92 1.29
N LYS A 306 -10.14 -8.22 1.07
CA LYS A 306 -9.61 -8.76 -0.19
C LYS A 306 -10.52 -8.52 -1.39
N TYR A 307 -11.76 -8.10 -1.21
CA TYR A 307 -12.72 -7.80 -2.27
C TYR A 307 -12.92 -6.29 -2.47
N GLY A 308 -12.21 -5.45 -1.71
CA GLY A 308 -12.40 -4.01 -1.71
C GLY A 308 -13.65 -3.57 -0.95
N GLU A 309 -14.16 -4.39 -0.03
CA GLU A 309 -15.28 -4.02 0.82
C GLU A 309 -14.80 -3.41 2.12
N SER A 310 -15.51 -2.38 2.60
CA SER A 310 -15.24 -1.79 3.91
C SER A 310 -15.45 -2.82 5.01
N VAL A 311 -14.45 -2.94 5.89
CA VAL A 311 -14.52 -3.83 7.04
C VAL A 311 -15.22 -3.10 8.20
N ASN A 312 -16.26 -3.71 8.75
CA ASN A 312 -16.87 -3.30 10.03
C ASN A 312 -16.76 -4.49 11.00
N ASN A 313 -15.94 -4.37 12.04
CA ASN A 313 -15.62 -5.48 12.93
C ASN A 313 -15.13 -5.00 14.31
N GLU A 314 -14.61 -5.91 15.14
CA GLU A 314 -14.14 -5.58 16.49
C GLU A 314 -13.06 -4.50 16.54
N CYS A 315 -12.32 -4.32 15.44
CA CYS A 315 -11.26 -3.31 15.32
C CYS A 315 -11.83 -1.88 15.40
N ASP A 316 -13.11 -1.67 15.06
CA ASP A 316 -13.77 -0.36 15.18
C ASP A 316 -13.79 0.15 16.62
N ARG A 317 -13.94 -0.75 17.61
CA ARG A 317 -13.94 -0.36 19.03
C ARG A 317 -12.55 0.09 19.48
N ILE A 318 -11.51 -0.61 19.02
CA ILE A 318 -10.11 -0.28 19.32
C ILE A 318 -9.79 1.11 18.75
N LEU A 319 -10.12 1.33 17.48
CA LEU A 319 -9.89 2.62 16.82
C LEU A 319 -10.73 3.74 17.45
N ALA A 320 -11.96 3.47 17.91
CA ALA A 320 -12.76 4.45 18.63
C ALA A 320 -12.09 4.91 19.94
N GLY A 321 -11.54 3.98 20.72
CA GLY A 321 -10.75 4.32 21.92
C GLY A 321 -9.53 5.18 21.58
N TYR A 322 -8.74 4.78 20.58
CA TYR A 322 -7.58 5.55 20.13
C TYR A 322 -7.90 6.94 19.60
N ARG A 323 -9.07 7.14 19.01
CA ARG A 323 -9.53 8.48 18.61
C ARG A 323 -9.88 9.34 19.82
N ALA A 324 -10.56 8.78 20.82
CA ALA A 324 -10.88 9.48 22.06
C ALA A 324 -9.61 9.92 22.80
N ASP A 325 -8.61 9.05 22.82
CA ASP A 325 -7.32 9.29 23.50
C ASP A 325 -6.30 10.05 22.62
N GLN A 326 -6.70 10.50 21.42
CA GLN A 326 -5.85 11.20 20.45
C GLN A 326 -4.55 10.47 20.05
N VAL A 327 -4.54 9.14 20.10
CA VAL A 327 -3.36 8.31 19.78
C VAL A 327 -2.88 8.52 18.34
N GLY A 328 -3.78 8.86 17.41
CA GLY A 328 -3.38 9.19 16.03
C GLY A 328 -2.38 10.35 15.94
N LYS A 329 -2.51 11.36 16.80
CA LYS A 329 -1.56 12.47 16.89
C LYS A 329 -0.21 12.00 17.44
N LYS A 330 -0.21 11.20 18.51
CA LYS A 330 1.02 10.60 19.09
C LYS A 330 1.75 9.74 18.06
N VAL A 331 1.03 8.90 17.31
CA VAL A 331 1.59 8.07 16.23
C VAL A 331 2.24 8.94 15.15
N TRP A 332 1.59 10.03 14.76
CA TRP A 332 2.13 10.93 13.75
C TRP A 332 3.39 11.67 14.23
N GLU A 333 3.38 12.20 15.44
CA GLU A 333 4.54 12.85 16.06
C GLU A 333 5.75 11.90 16.16
N GLU A 334 5.53 10.65 16.60
CA GLU A 334 6.60 9.65 16.63
C GLU A 334 7.07 9.28 15.23
N THR A 335 6.17 9.22 14.24
CA THR A 335 6.54 8.96 12.84
C THR A 335 7.51 10.02 12.31
N LEU A 336 7.24 11.31 12.59
CA LEU A 336 8.13 12.41 12.22
C LEU A 336 9.49 12.29 12.94
N SER A 337 9.46 11.99 14.24
CA SER A 337 10.65 11.78 15.08
C SER A 337 11.55 10.64 14.55
N VAL A 338 10.96 9.51 14.15
CA VAL A 338 11.68 8.38 13.55
C VAL A 338 12.34 8.77 12.24
N TRP A 339 11.66 9.52 11.37
CA TRP A 339 12.27 9.98 10.12
C TRP A 339 13.45 10.92 10.36
N GLU A 340 13.33 11.85 11.30
CA GLU A 340 14.43 12.76 11.65
C GLU A 340 15.64 11.98 12.19
N LYS A 341 15.41 11.04 13.13
CA LYS A 341 16.44 10.13 13.67
C LYS A 341 17.12 9.33 12.55
N ALA A 342 16.35 8.76 11.63
CA ALA A 342 16.83 7.94 10.52
C ALA A 342 17.72 8.73 9.55
N LEU A 343 17.31 9.94 9.17
CA LEU A 343 18.08 10.78 8.25
C LEU A 343 19.40 11.25 8.86
N LYS A 344 19.41 11.67 10.13
CA LYS A 344 20.64 12.04 10.85
C LYS A 344 21.64 10.89 10.92
N LYS A 345 21.16 9.66 11.14
CA LYS A 345 22.01 8.46 11.19
C LYS A 345 22.53 8.04 9.81
N GLY A 346 21.83 8.41 8.73
CA GLY A 346 22.28 8.14 7.37
C GLY A 346 23.44 9.04 6.91
N GLU A 347 23.67 10.17 7.58
CA GLU A 347 24.74 11.14 7.30
C GLU A 347 26.07 10.81 8.00
N SER A 348 26.03 9.96 9.03
CA SER A 348 27.18 9.55 9.86
C SER A 348 27.86 8.27 9.37
#